data_AF-A0A1F4EGP4-F1
#
_entry.id   AF-A0A1F4EGP4-F1
#
_cell.length_a   1.000
_cell.length_b   1.000
_cell.length_c   1.000
_cell.angle_alpha   90.00
_cell.angle_beta   90.00
_cell.angle_gamma   90.00
#
_symmetry.space_group_name_H-M   'P 1'
#
loop_
_entity.id
_entity.type
_entity.pdbx_description
1 polymer ?
#
loop_
_entity_poly.entity_id
_entity_poly.type
_entity_poly.pdbx_seq_one_letter_code
_entity_poly.pdbx_strand_id
1 'polypeptide(L)'
;MPIASPRYAFNAVMVSGAPPDPGVVALWDNDELIYYGRALGGQATIQSRLKDHLAGAYPCTARATHYGWEITSNPRDREAELLREFERKHARLPRCNARAA
;
A
#
# COMPACT_ATOMS: atom_id res chain seq x y z
N MET A 1 -10.19 -9.02 -5.39
CA MET A 1 -9.74 -8.29 -6.60
C MET A 1 -8.43 -7.59 -6.30
N PRO A 2 -7.44 -7.53 -7.21
CA PRO A 2 -6.25 -6.70 -7.00
C PRO A 2 -6.64 -5.21 -6.87
N ILE A 3 -5.76 -4.40 -6.28
CA ILE A 3 -5.92 -2.94 -6.24
C ILE A 3 -6.14 -2.43 -7.68
N ALA A 4 -7.06 -1.49 -7.85
CA ALA A 4 -7.52 -1.07 -9.17
C ALA A 4 -6.44 -0.38 -10.04
N SER A 5 -5.38 0.17 -9.44
CA SER A 5 -4.35 0.89 -10.18
C SER A 5 -3.30 -0.04 -10.84
N PRO A 6 -2.68 0.42 -11.94
CA PRO A 6 -1.41 -0.15 -12.40
C PRO A 6 -0.34 -0.14 -11.30
N ARG A 7 0.69 -0.98 -11.46
CA ARG A 7 1.90 -0.92 -10.64
C ARG A 7 2.80 0.20 -11.16
N TYR A 8 2.97 1.24 -10.37
CA TYR A 8 3.88 2.35 -10.65
C TYR A 8 5.25 2.11 -10.00
N ALA A 9 6.32 2.58 -10.65
CA ALA A 9 7.65 2.53 -10.07
C ALA A 9 7.71 3.34 -8.77
N PHE A 10 8.27 2.76 -7.70
CA PHE A 10 8.30 3.40 -6.39
C PHE A 10 9.49 4.35 -6.26
N ASN A 11 9.30 5.59 -6.71
CA ASN A 11 10.28 6.66 -6.63
C ASN A 11 9.61 8.02 -6.33
N ALA A 12 10.41 9.02 -5.99
CA ALA A 12 9.91 10.33 -5.54
C ALA A 12 9.05 11.05 -6.59
N VAL A 13 9.38 10.91 -7.87
CA VAL A 13 8.66 11.56 -8.97
C VAL A 13 7.25 10.97 -9.09
N MET A 14 7.14 9.65 -9.14
CA MET A 14 5.85 8.96 -9.26
C MET A 14 4.99 9.18 -8.01
N VAL A 15 5.59 9.04 -6.83
CA VAL A 15 4.89 9.23 -5.54
C VAL A 15 4.33 10.66 -5.41
N SER A 16 5.03 11.67 -5.94
CA SER A 16 4.54 13.06 -5.93
C SER A 16 3.28 13.27 -6.79
N GLY A 17 3.04 12.41 -7.78
CA GLY A 17 1.82 12.41 -8.60
C GLY A 17 0.67 11.57 -8.02
N ALA A 18 0.87 10.89 -6.89
CA ALA A 18 -0.19 10.10 -6.25
C ALA A 18 -1.29 11.01 -5.66
N PRO A 19 -2.55 10.55 -5.60
CA PRO A 19 -3.67 11.38 -5.16
C PRO A 19 -3.58 11.77 -3.68
N PRO A 20 -3.95 13.01 -3.31
CA PRO A 20 -4.07 13.46 -1.93
C PRO A 20 -5.40 13.03 -1.27
N ASP A 21 -5.89 11.85 -1.62
CA ASP A 21 -7.21 11.33 -1.22
C ASP A 21 -7.12 10.21 -0.18
N PRO A 22 -8.20 9.91 0.55
CA PRO A 22 -8.30 8.68 1.33
C PRO A 22 -8.32 7.45 0.41
N GLY A 23 -7.79 6.33 0.91
CA GLY A 23 -7.85 5.07 0.20
C GLY A 23 -6.90 4.02 0.74
N VAL A 24 -6.57 3.06 -0.09
CA VAL A 24 -5.62 1.99 0.24
C VAL A 24 -4.38 2.09 -0.65
N VAL A 25 -3.26 1.62 -0.12
CA VAL A 25 -1.97 1.54 -0.82
C VAL A 25 -1.48 0.11 -0.82
N ALA A 26 -0.79 -0.27 -1.88
CA ALA A 26 -0.11 -1.54 -2.00
C ALA A 26 1.35 -1.31 -2.39
N LEU A 27 2.25 -2.08 -1.79
CA LEU A 27 3.69 -2.06 -2.10
C LEU A 27 4.15 -3.46 -2.52
N TRP A 28 5.00 -3.49 -3.53
CA TRP A 28 5.60 -4.71 -4.06
C TRP A 28 7.12 -4.64 -4.02
N ASP A 29 7.75 -5.77 -3.77
CA ASP A 29 9.17 -6.03 -4.03
C ASP A 29 9.25 -6.93 -5.26
N ASN A 30 9.57 -6.31 -6.40
CA ASN A 30 9.42 -6.90 -7.73
C ASN A 30 7.97 -7.36 -7.98
N ASP A 31 7.75 -8.67 -8.08
CA ASP A 31 6.42 -9.26 -8.28
C ASP A 31 5.72 -9.68 -6.99
N GLU A 32 6.44 -9.71 -5.86
CA GLU A 32 5.86 -10.07 -4.58
C GLU A 32 5.13 -8.88 -3.97
N LEU A 33 3.85 -9.02 -3.67
CA LEU A 33 3.15 -8.05 -2.83
C LEU A 33 3.64 -8.20 -1.38
N ILE A 34 4.19 -7.13 -0.83
CA ILE A 34 4.82 -7.15 0.49
C ILE A 34 3.98 -6.45 1.55
N TYR A 35 3.12 -5.52 1.14
CA TYR A 35 2.35 -4.68 2.05
C TYR A 35 1.04 -4.17 1.44
N TYR A 36 -0.03 -4.17 2.24
CA TYR A 36 -1.19 -3.31 2.09
C TYR A 36 -1.26 -2.31 3.25
N GLY A 37 -1.64 -1.07 2.96
CA GLY A 37 -1.83 -0.02 3.95
C GLY A 37 -3.08 0.81 3.69
N ARG A 38 -3.50 1.57 4.69
CA ARG A 38 -4.64 2.51 4.59
C ARG A 38 -4.23 3.96 4.79
N ALA A 39 -4.86 4.82 4.00
CA ALA A 39 -4.85 6.27 4.08
C ALA A 39 -6.25 6.75 4.47
N LEU A 40 -6.38 7.38 5.65
CA LEU A 40 -7.68 7.82 6.18
C LEU A 40 -8.14 9.18 5.61
N GLY A 41 -7.31 9.83 4.79
CA GLY A 41 -7.55 11.20 4.32
C GLY A 41 -7.07 12.26 5.31
N GLY A 42 -7.37 13.52 5.03
CA GLY A 42 -6.88 14.66 5.83
C GLY A 42 -5.35 14.73 5.84
N GLN A 43 -4.74 14.46 6.99
CA GLN A 43 -3.28 14.43 7.15
C GLN A 43 -2.64 13.10 6.70
N ALA A 44 -3.43 12.03 6.56
CA ALA A 44 -2.96 10.69 6.18
C ALA A 44 -3.56 10.26 4.83
N THR A 45 -3.15 10.92 3.76
CA THR A 45 -3.57 10.65 2.38
C THR A 45 -2.76 9.52 1.74
N ILE A 46 -3.23 9.00 0.60
CA ILE A 46 -2.45 8.03 -0.20
C ILE A 46 -1.06 8.60 -0.48
N GLN A 47 -0.98 9.85 -0.92
CA GLN A 47 0.29 10.51 -1.19
C GLN A 47 1.19 10.62 0.04
N SER A 48 0.68 11.06 1.21
CA SER A 48 1.53 11.22 2.39
C SER A 48 2.06 9.88 2.90
N ARG A 49 1.22 8.83 2.90
CA ARG A 49 1.66 7.47 3.26
C ARG A 49 2.76 6.94 2.35
N LEU A 50 2.61 7.11 1.04
CA LEU A 50 3.64 6.68 0.09
C LEU A 50 4.96 7.43 0.29
N LYS A 51 4.91 8.74 0.61
CA LYS A 51 6.09 9.53 0.95
C LYS A 51 6.79 9.01 2.21
N ASP A 52 6.04 8.65 3.25
CA ASP A 52 6.61 8.08 4.48
C ASP A 52 7.34 6.76 4.22
N HIS A 53 6.72 5.86 3.44
CA HIS A 53 7.36 4.60 3.04
C HIS A 53 8.62 4.82 2.20
N LEU A 54 8.59 5.79 1.28
CA LEU A 54 9.74 6.12 0.43
C LEU A 54 10.87 6.76 1.23
N ALA A 55 10.55 7.55 2.25
CA ALA A 55 11.51 8.12 3.19
C ALA A 55 12.14 7.09 4.14
N GLY A 56 11.70 5.82 4.07
CA GLY A 56 12.24 4.75 4.89
C GLY A 56 11.72 4.74 6.34
N ALA A 57 10.59 5.42 6.62
CA ALA A 57 9.97 5.42 7.95
C ALA A 57 9.61 4.00 8.44
N TYR A 58 9.47 3.04 7.52
CA TYR A 58 9.11 1.66 7.79
C TYR A 58 10.16 0.70 7.20
N PRO A 59 11.06 0.10 8.03
CA PRO A 59 12.17 -0.72 7.55
C PRO A 59 11.75 -1.91 6.66
N CYS A 60 10.61 -2.55 6.94
CA CYS A 60 10.18 -3.72 6.16
C CYS A 60 9.82 -3.36 4.71
N THR A 61 9.25 -2.18 4.49
CA THR A 61 8.83 -1.73 3.15
C THR A 61 9.91 -0.98 2.41
N ALA A 62 11.10 -0.78 3.00
CA ALA A 62 12.21 -0.05 2.38
C ALA A 62 12.70 -0.69 1.06
N ARG A 63 12.41 -1.99 0.85
CA ARG A 63 12.74 -2.73 -0.38
C ARG A 63 11.63 -2.69 -1.44
N ALA A 64 10.58 -1.90 -1.26
CA ALA A 64 9.53 -1.78 -2.25
C ALA A 64 10.09 -1.20 -3.56
N THR A 65 9.78 -1.86 -4.68
CA THR A 65 10.16 -1.40 -6.03
C THR A 65 8.97 -0.82 -6.78
N HIS A 66 7.75 -1.23 -6.44
CA HIS A 66 6.52 -0.71 -7.05
C HIS A 66 5.46 -0.39 -6.00
N TYR A 67 4.56 0.51 -6.36
CA TYR A 67 3.38 0.84 -5.57
C TYR A 67 2.13 0.97 -6.44
N GLY A 68 1.00 1.06 -5.77
CA GLY A 68 -0.33 1.15 -6.34
C GLY A 68 -1.29 1.61 -5.27
N TRP A 69 -2.44 2.10 -5.69
CA TRP A 69 -3.42 2.70 -4.79
C TRP A 69 -4.83 2.50 -5.32
N GLU A 70 -5.80 2.66 -4.43
CA GLU A 70 -7.22 2.71 -4.79
C GLU A 70 -7.90 3.71 -3.86
N ILE A 71 -8.55 4.72 -4.46
CA ILE A 71 -9.31 5.72 -3.72
C ILE A 71 -10.58 5.06 -3.20
N THR A 72 -10.88 5.25 -1.91
CA THR A 72 -12.11 4.71 -1.31
C THR A 72 -12.54 5.56 -0.11
N SER A 73 -13.86 5.66 0.09
CA SER A 73 -14.46 6.30 1.26
C SER A 73 -14.33 5.46 2.53
N ASN A 74 -14.09 4.15 2.42
CA ASN A 74 -13.95 3.23 3.56
C ASN A 74 -12.58 2.49 3.55
N PRO A 75 -11.45 3.21 3.78
CA PRO A 75 -10.11 2.61 3.70
C PRO A 75 -9.87 1.42 4.63
N ARG A 76 -10.47 1.41 5.82
CA ARG A 76 -10.30 0.36 6.81
C ARG A 76 -10.90 -0.97 6.34
N ASP A 77 -12.16 -0.92 5.89
CA ASP A 77 -12.87 -2.11 5.44
C ASP A 77 -12.21 -2.66 4.18
N ARG A 78 -11.76 -1.77 3.28
CA ARG A 78 -11.10 -2.15 2.04
C ARG A 78 -9.73 -2.79 2.27
N GLU A 79 -8.91 -2.25 3.16
CA GLU A 79 -7.63 -2.87 3.55
C GLU A 79 -7.86 -4.26 4.15
N ALA A 80 -8.84 -4.40 5.05
CA ALA A 80 -9.16 -5.68 5.67
C ALA A 80 -9.66 -6.71 4.63
N GLU A 81 -10.44 -6.30 3.65
CA GLU A 81 -10.85 -7.14 2.52
C GLU A 81 -9.64 -7.62 1.71
N LEU A 82 -8.74 -6.71 1.32
CA LEU A 82 -7.54 -7.03 0.55
C LEU A 82 -6.60 -8.00 1.29
N LEU A 83 -6.43 -7.81 2.60
CA LEU A 83 -5.64 -8.70 3.44
C LEU A 83 -6.28 -10.10 3.53
N ARG A 84 -7.59 -10.18 3.79
CA ARG A 84 -8.33 -11.46 3.82
C ARG A 84 -8.27 -12.18 2.47
N GLU A 85 -8.40 -11.47 1.37
CA GLU A 85 -8.27 -12.04 0.03
C GLU A 85 -6.88 -12.60 -0.23
N PHE A 86 -5.85 -11.85 0.13
CA PHE A 86 -4.47 -12.30 0.00
C PHE A 86 -4.21 -13.53 0.86
N GLU A 87 -4.65 -13.52 2.11
CA GLU A 87 -4.50 -14.65 3.03
C GLU A 87 -5.23 -15.90 2.52
N ARG A 88 -6.46 -15.78 2.02
CA ARG A 88 -7.17 -16.91 1.41
C ARG A 88 -6.44 -17.50 0.21
N LYS A 89 -5.77 -16.67 -0.60
CA LYS A 89 -5.07 -17.11 -1.81
C LYS A 89 -3.68 -17.69 -1.52
N HIS A 90 -2.99 -17.16 -0.51
CA HIS A 90 -1.58 -17.46 -0.25
C HIS A 90 -1.34 -18.21 1.08
N ALA A 91 -2.40 -18.45 1.86
CA ALA A 91 -2.35 -19.03 3.21
C ALA A 91 -1.42 -18.28 4.19
N ARG A 92 -1.20 -16.99 3.94
CA ARG A 92 -0.37 -16.09 4.76
C ARG A 92 -0.72 -14.64 4.49
N LEU A 93 -0.40 -13.75 5.43
CA LEU A 93 -0.41 -12.31 5.18
C LEU A 93 0.78 -11.85 4.33
N PRO A 94 0.72 -10.66 3.71
CA PRO A 94 1.89 -10.03 3.13
C PRO A 94 2.99 -9.87 4.19
N ARG A 95 4.25 -10.07 3.78
CA ARG A 95 5.38 -10.22 4.72
C ARG A 95 5.55 -9.03 5.68
N CYS A 96 5.22 -7.81 5.24
CA CYS A 96 5.31 -6.61 6.07
C CYS A 96 4.05 -6.31 6.87
N ASN A 97 2.89 -6.84 6.48
CA ASN A 97 1.69 -6.79 7.32
C ASN A 97 1.79 -7.76 8.49
N ALA A 98 2.38 -8.95 8.28
CA ALA A 98 2.57 -9.95 9.33
C ALA A 98 3.50 -9.48 10.47
N ARG A 99 4.42 -8.54 10.17
CA ARG A 99 5.36 -7.97 11.15
C ARG A 99 4.83 -6.74 11.89
N ALA A 100 3.71 -6.18 11.40
CA ALA A 100 3.06 -5.03 12.02
C ALA A 100 1.96 -5.45 13.01
N ALA A 101 1.65 -6.75 13.07
CA ALA A 101 0.69 -7.37 13.99
C ALA A 101 1.35 -7.76 15.32
#